data_AF-A0A4P5VP21-F1
#
_entry.id   AF-A0A4P5VP21-F1
#
_cell.length_a   1.000
_cell.length_b   1.000
_cell.length_c   1.000
_cell.angle_alpha   90.00
_cell.angle_beta   90.00
_cell.angle_gamma   90.00
#
_symmetry.space_group_name_H-M   'P 1'
#
loop_
_entity.id
_entity.type
_entity.pdbx_description
1 polymer ?
#
loop_
_entity_poly.entity_id
_entity_poly.type
_entity_poly.pdbx_seq_one_letter_code
_entity_poly.pdbx_strand_id
1 'polypeptide(L)' 'MAVIVLQPRAKADLSDIWQVIAEDSDDQADAFIDLIDQKFQLLAQQSGLGRRREELAEGLRSFPVGR' A
#
# COMPACT_ATOMS: atom_id res chain seq x y z
N MET A 1 12.95 -7.66 13.31
CA MET A 1 12.61 -7.02 12.02
C MET A 1 11.16 -7.28 11.74
N ALA A 2 10.38 -6.26 11.39
CA ALA A 2 8.98 -6.45 11.02
C ALA A 2 8.92 -7.07 9.62
N VAL A 3 8.00 -8.02 9.41
CA VAL A 3 7.85 -8.75 8.14
C VAL A 3 6.60 -8.25 7.45
N ILE A 4 6.73 -7.83 6.20
CA ILE A 4 5.60 -7.45 5.34
C ILE A 4 5.26 -8.67 4.48
N VAL A 5 3.99 -9.10 4.54
CA VAL A 5 3.47 -10.18 3.71
C VAL A 5 2.35 -9.63 2.84
N LEU A 6 2.54 -9.68 1.53
CA LEU A 6 1.54 -9.28 0.55
C LEU A 6 0.80 -10.51 0.02
N GLN A 7 -0.53 -10.46 0.08
CA GLN A 7 -1.36 -11.43 -0.61
C GLN A 7 -1.13 -11.35 -2.13
N PRO A 8 -1.32 -12.44 -2.90
CA PRO A 8 -1.16 -12.42 -4.35
C PRO A 8 -1.96 -11.31 -5.03
N ARG A 9 -3.20 -11.08 -4.57
CA ARG A 9 -4.05 -10.00 -5.08
C ARG A 9 -3.44 -8.62 -4.85
N ALA A 10 -2.91 -8.35 -3.65
CA ALA A 10 -2.26 -7.08 -3.35
C ALA A 10 -1.02 -6.82 -4.24
N LYS A 11 -0.29 -7.87 -4.64
CA LYS A 11 0.82 -7.73 -5.59
C LYS A 11 0.35 -7.40 -7.00
N ALA A 12 -0.76 -8.00 -7.43
CA ALA A 12 -1.40 -7.66 -8.70
C ALA A 12 -1.92 -6.21 -8.67
N ASP A 13 -2.58 -5.79 -7.59
CA ASP A 13 -3.05 -4.41 -7.42
C ASP A 13 -1.90 -3.39 -7.55
N LEU A 14 -0.72 -3.66 -6.96
CA LEU A 14 0.47 -2.81 -7.15
C LEU A 14 0.93 -2.76 -8.61
N SER A 15 0.87 -3.88 -9.32
CA SER A 15 1.25 -3.96 -10.73
C SER A 15 0.28 -3.18 -11.61
N ASP A 16 -1.02 -3.30 -11.36
CA ASP A 16 -2.08 -2.59 -12.08
C ASP A 16 -1.97 -1.08 -11.86
N ILE A 17 -1.74 -0.63 -10.61
CA ILE A 17 -1.50 0.78 -10.28
C ILE A 17 -0.29 1.33 -11.04
N TRP A 18 0.83 0.59 -11.04
CA TRP A 18 2.04 1.00 -11.75
C TRP A 18 1.76 1.13 -13.26
N GLN A 19 1.11 0.13 -13.86
CA GLN A 19 0.79 0.12 -15.29
C GLN A 19 -0.04 1.34 -15.71
N VAL A 20 -1.05 1.71 -14.92
CA VAL A 20 -1.90 2.87 -15.21
C VAL A 20 -1.10 4.18 -15.20
N ILE A 21 -0.20 4.37 -14.22
CA ILE A 21 0.60 5.61 -14.14
C ILE A 21 1.69 5.63 -15.22
N ALA A 22 2.26 4.47 -15.55
CA ALA A 22 3.30 4.31 -16.56
C ALA A 22 2.82 4.67 -17.97
N GLU A 23 1.49 4.65 -18.24
CA GLU A 23 0.94 5.19 -19.50
C GLU A 23 1.35 6.65 -19.74
N ASP A 24 1.49 7.43 -18.67
CA ASP A 24 1.95 8.83 -18.73
C ASP A 24 3.45 8.98 -18.42
N SER A 25 3.98 8.23 -17.44
CA SER A 25 5.38 8.32 -17.03
C SER A 25 5.82 7.17 -16.10
N ASP A 26 6.78 6.37 -16.57
CA ASP A 26 7.43 5.32 -15.77
C ASP A 26 8.04 5.87 -14.47
N ASP A 27 8.73 7.03 -14.54
CA ASP A 27 9.33 7.67 -13.35
C ASP A 27 8.28 8.01 -12.28
N GLN A 28 7.09 8.45 -12.70
CA GLN A 28 5.99 8.73 -11.76
C GLN A 28 5.39 7.44 -11.20
N ALA A 29 5.33 6.37 -11.99
CA ALA A 29 4.85 5.07 -11.56
C ALA A 29 5.77 4.48 -10.49
N ASP A 30 7.09 4.50 -10.73
CA ASP A 30 8.11 4.09 -9.77
C ASP A 30 8.02 4.90 -8.47
N ALA A 31 7.98 6.24 -8.57
CA ALA A 31 7.86 7.11 -7.41
C ALA A 31 6.59 6.84 -6.59
N PHE A 32 5.48 6.45 -7.24
CA PHE A 32 4.24 6.12 -6.55
C PHE A 32 4.30 4.77 -5.83
N ILE A 33 4.91 3.75 -6.44
CA ILE A 33 5.13 2.45 -5.78
C ILE A 33 6.08 2.61 -4.58
N ASP A 34 7.13 3.41 -4.71
CA ASP A 34 8.03 3.74 -3.60
C ASP A 34 7.28 4.42 -2.45
N LEU A 35 6.34 5.32 -2.74
CA LEU A 35 5.51 5.96 -1.74
C LEU A 35 4.63 4.94 -0.98
N ILE A 36 4.08 3.95 -1.69
CA ILE A 36 3.30 2.87 -1.06
C ILE A 36 4.21 2.00 -0.18
N ASP A 37 5.39 1.60 -0.67
CA ASP A 37 6.32 0.78 0.13
C ASP A 37 6.75 1.50 1.41
N GLN A 38 7.04 2.80 1.34
CA GLN A 38 7.31 3.62 2.53
C GLN A 38 6.19 3.53 3.57
N LYS A 39 4.91 3.49 3.15
CA LYS A 39 3.80 3.30 4.09
C LYS A 39 3.75 1.87 4.64
N PHE A 40 4.05 0.85 3.85
CA PHE A 40 4.17 -0.51 4.37
C PHE A 40 5.27 -0.61 5.42
N GLN A 41 6.45 -0.03 5.18
CA GLN A 41 7.54 -0.01 6.16
C GLN A 41 7.14 0.71 7.46
N LEU A 42 6.41 1.82 7.36
CA LEU A 42 5.87 2.52 8.52
C LEU A 42 4.88 1.64 9.31
N LEU A 43 3.93 1.00 8.62
CA LEU A 43 2.92 0.13 9.24
C LEU A 43 3.52 -1.15 9.82
N ALA A 44 4.59 -1.67 9.23
CA ALA A 44 5.32 -2.81 9.76
C ALA A 44 5.93 -2.47 11.13
N GLN A 45 6.39 -1.23 11.32
CA GLN A 45 6.94 -0.73 12.59
C GLN A 45 5.85 -0.29 13.58
N GLN A 46 4.75 0.28 13.07
CA GLN A 46 3.67 0.87 13.87
C GLN A 46 2.29 0.44 13.34
N SER A 47 1.95 -0.83 13.53
CA SER A 47 0.72 -1.44 13.00
C SER A 47 -0.59 -0.81 13.52
N GLY A 48 -0.52 -0.06 14.62
CA GLY A 48 -1.64 0.64 15.22
C GLY A 48 -2.08 1.92 14.50
N LEU A 49 -1.27 2.46 13.57
CA LEU A 49 -1.53 3.75 12.92
C LEU A 49 -2.74 3.75 11.96
N GLY A 50 -3.07 2.61 11.38
CA GLY A 50 -4.24 2.49 10.49
C GLY A 50 -5.55 2.68 11.25
N ARG A 51 -6.50 3.43 10.67
CA ARG A 51 -7.86 3.56 11.19
C ARG A 51 -8.52 2.19 11.18
N ARG A 52 -9.12 1.78 12.31
CA ARG A 52 -9.95 0.56 12.38
C ARG A 52 -11.17 0.71 11.48
N ARG A 53 -11.47 -0.35 10.74
CA ARG A 53 -12.56 -0.45 9.77
C ARG A 53 -13.53 -1.56 10.18
N GLU A 54 -13.96 -1.53 11.44
CA GLU A 54 -14.89 -2.54 12.00
C GLU A 54 -16.24 -2.54 11.24
N GLU A 55 -16.58 -1.44 10.56
CA GLU A 55 -17.74 -1.38 9.67
C GLU A 55 -17.61 -2.21 8.38
N LEU A 56 -16.39 -2.67 8.06
CA LEU A 56 -16.11 -3.52 6.89
C LEU A 56 -15.78 -4.96 7.29
N ALA A 57 -14.91 -5.14 8.30
CA ALA A 57 -14.55 -6.45 8.82
C ALA A 57 -13.85 -6.33 10.19
N GLU A 58 -13.96 -7.38 11.01
CA GLU A 58 -13.30 -7.46 12.31
C GLU A 58 -11.78 -7.38 12.17
N GLY A 59 -11.16 -6.47 12.92
CA GLY A 59 -9.70 -6.31 12.96
C GLY A 59 -9.08 -5.67 11.72
N LEU A 60 -9.88 -5.28 10.72
CA LEU A 60 -9.41 -4.60 9.52
C LEU A 60 -8.95 -3.17 9.85
N ARG A 61 -7.86 -2.75 9.22
CA ARG A 61 -7.35 -1.38 9.29
C ARG A 61 -7.06 -0.85 7.90
N SER A 62 -7.28 0.45 7.71
CA SER A 62 -6.89 1.16 6.48
C SER A 62 -5.95 2.30 6.81
N PHE A 63 -4.99 2.55 5.92
CA PHE A 63 -4.06 3.66 6.02
C PHE A 63 -3.98 4.34 4.65
N PRO A 64 -4.18 5.67 4.56
CA PRO A 64 -4.18 6.37 3.27
C PRO A 64 -2.77 6.49 2.68
N VAL A 65 -2.68 6.43 1.36
CA VAL A 65 -1.49 6.73 0.57
C VAL A 65 -1.90 7.76 -0.48
N GLY A 66 -1.11 8.82 -0.67
CA GLY A 66 -1.49 9.92 -1.56
C GLY A 66 -2.52 10.86 -0.93
N ARG A 67 -3.31 11.53 -1.76
CA ARG A 67 -4.27 12.57 -1.37
C ARG A 67 -5.69 12.06 -1.33
#